data_AF-A0A1Y2CYB8-F1
#
_entry.id   AF-A0A1Y2CYB8-F1
#
_cell.length_a   1.000
_cell.length_b   1.000
_cell.length_c   1.000
_cell.angle_alpha   90.00
_cell.angle_beta   90.00
_cell.angle_gamma   90.00
#
_symmetry.space_group_name_H-M   'P 1'
#
loop_
_entity.id
_entity.type
_entity.pdbx_description
1 polymer ?
#
loop_
_entity_poly.entity_id
_entity_poly.type
_entity_poly.pdbx_seq_one_letter_code
_entity_poly.pdbx_strand_id
1 'polypeptide(L)'
;MSDDWDSVTVIRKRPAGGPAVVKSEAALNAARRAGASVITEKKTSGNYDAAKMGKTENETEDFTVKKVNLSVSKAIQQGRQAKQMTQKDLATKINEKPTVVTEYESGKAVNPNQQILAKMERALGIKLRGTNIGAPLGTK
;
A
#
# COMPACT_ATOMS: atom_id res chain seq x y z
N MET A 1 -15.40 49.29 -38.40
CA MET A 1 -14.66 48.03 -38.21
C MET A 1 -13.57 48.31 -37.18
N SER A 2 -13.93 48.24 -35.90
CA SER A 2 -13.01 48.47 -34.78
C SER A 2 -13.47 47.64 -33.59
N ASP A 3 -12.47 47.10 -32.88
CA ASP A 3 -12.54 46.53 -31.52
C ASP A 3 -12.95 45.05 -31.35
N ASP A 4 -12.15 44.14 -31.93
CA ASP A 4 -12.14 42.71 -31.59
C ASP A 4 -10.79 42.24 -30.98
N TRP A 5 -10.05 43.15 -30.33
CA TRP A 5 -8.68 42.89 -29.82
C TRP A 5 -8.55 42.78 -28.29
N ASP A 6 -9.64 42.94 -27.53
CA ASP A 6 -9.60 42.99 -26.05
C ASP A 6 -10.35 41.84 -25.36
N SER A 7 -10.45 40.67 -25.99
CA SER A 7 -11.00 39.47 -25.31
C SER A 7 -9.94 38.80 -24.43
N VAL A 8 -9.75 39.35 -23.22
CA VAL A 8 -8.97 38.70 -22.16
C VAL A 8 -9.61 37.35 -21.86
N THR A 9 -8.91 36.27 -22.24
CA THR A 9 -9.33 34.90 -21.89
C THR A 9 -9.16 34.71 -20.39
N VAL A 10 -10.22 34.96 -19.63
CA VAL A 10 -10.26 34.64 -18.20
C VAL A 10 -10.28 33.13 -18.05
N ILE A 11 -9.12 32.53 -17.79
CA ILE A 11 -8.99 31.11 -17.42
C ILE A 11 -9.61 30.93 -16.03
N ARG A 12 -10.92 30.72 -15.98
CA ARG A 12 -11.60 30.32 -14.74
C ARG A 12 -11.08 28.95 -14.30
N LYS A 13 -10.77 28.82 -13.01
CA LYS A 13 -10.41 27.55 -12.37
C LYS A 13 -11.48 26.51 -12.70
N ARG A 14 -11.07 25.37 -13.26
CA ARG A 14 -11.95 24.30 -13.73
C ARG A 14 -13.02 24.01 -12.66
N PRO A 15 -14.32 24.04 -12.98
CA PRO A 15 -15.36 23.75 -12.00
C PRO A 15 -15.12 22.35 -11.43
N ALA A 16 -15.14 22.24 -10.11
CA ALA A 16 -15.01 20.99 -9.39
C ALA A 16 -16.28 20.15 -9.60
N GLY A 17 -16.42 19.55 -10.78
CA GLY A 17 -17.60 18.77 -11.19
C GLY A 17 -17.30 17.73 -12.27
N GLY A 18 -16.02 17.44 -12.54
CA GLY A 18 -15.64 16.32 -13.40
C GLY A 18 -15.87 14.97 -12.72
N PRO A 19 -15.97 13.87 -13.49
CA PRO A 19 -16.15 12.53 -12.94
C PRO A 19 -15.04 12.22 -11.93
N ALA A 20 -15.43 11.83 -10.72
CA ALA A 20 -14.52 11.59 -9.61
C ALA A 20 -14.69 10.16 -9.08
N VAL A 21 -13.57 9.50 -8.78
CA VAL A 21 -13.58 8.17 -8.16
C VAL A 21 -13.92 8.33 -6.68
N VAL A 22 -15.17 8.01 -6.32
CA VAL A 22 -15.62 8.03 -4.92
C VAL A 22 -15.14 6.78 -4.18
N LYS A 23 -14.41 6.97 -3.07
CA LYS A 23 -13.89 5.88 -2.23
C LYS A 23 -14.70 5.67 -0.94
N SER A 24 -15.50 6.64 -0.54
CA SER A 24 -16.27 6.63 0.71
C SER A 24 -17.75 6.38 0.46
N GLU A 25 -18.36 5.56 1.31
CA GLU A 25 -19.80 5.23 1.32
C GLU A 25 -20.68 6.50 1.34
N ALA A 26 -20.30 7.50 2.15
CA ALA A 26 -21.03 8.76 2.27
C ALA A 26 -21.11 9.53 0.94
N ALA A 27 -19.99 9.60 0.21
CA ALA A 27 -19.95 10.25 -1.11
C ALA A 27 -20.72 9.46 -2.18
N LEU A 28 -20.68 8.12 -2.13
CA LEU A 28 -21.46 7.26 -3.02
C LEU A 28 -22.97 7.45 -2.79
N ASN A 29 -23.40 7.50 -1.52
CA ASN A 29 -24.79 7.71 -1.16
C ASN A 29 -25.28 9.13 -1.50
N ALA A 30 -24.43 10.15 -1.35
CA ALA A 30 -24.72 11.50 -1.82
C ALA A 30 -24.91 11.56 -3.34
N ALA A 31 -24.04 10.89 -4.12
CA ALA A 31 -24.17 10.82 -5.57
C ALA A 31 -25.46 10.09 -6.01
N ARG A 32 -25.82 8.99 -5.33
CA ARG A 32 -27.09 8.28 -5.57
C ARG A 32 -28.32 9.15 -5.29
N ARG A 33 -28.30 9.90 -4.18
CA ARG A 33 -29.40 10.82 -3.82
C ARG A 33 -29.52 12.01 -4.78
N ALA A 34 -28.39 12.50 -5.29
CA ALA A 34 -28.36 13.58 -6.27
C ALA A 34 -28.74 13.14 -7.70
N GLY A 35 -29.06 11.85 -7.92
CA GLY A 35 -29.40 11.32 -9.24
C GLY A 35 -28.22 11.29 -10.22
N ALA A 36 -26.97 11.39 -9.73
CA ALA A 36 -25.79 11.33 -10.56
C ALA A 36 -25.57 9.90 -11.11
N SER A 37 -25.03 9.79 -12.34
CA SER A 37 -24.70 8.51 -12.94
C SER A 37 -23.57 7.82 -12.17
N VAL A 38 -23.85 6.62 -11.66
CA VAL A 38 -22.88 5.79 -10.91
C VAL A 38 -22.45 4.63 -11.79
N ILE A 39 -21.20 4.65 -12.23
CA ILE A 39 -20.57 3.53 -12.94
C ILE A 39 -19.98 2.58 -11.91
N THR A 40 -20.38 1.32 -11.96
CA THR A 40 -19.83 0.26 -11.11
C THR A 40 -19.12 -0.77 -11.97
N GLU A 41 -17.88 -1.08 -11.62
CA GLU A 41 -17.10 -2.13 -12.28
C GLU A 41 -16.81 -3.27 -11.31
N LYS A 42 -16.86 -4.51 -11.82
CA LYS A 42 -16.47 -5.69 -11.05
C LYS A 42 -14.96 -5.68 -10.88
N LYS A 43 -14.48 -5.65 -9.63
CA LYS A 43 -13.06 -5.81 -9.35
C LYS A 43 -12.64 -7.26 -9.56
N THR A 44 -11.51 -7.47 -10.22
CA THR A 44 -10.90 -8.80 -10.32
C THR A 44 -10.41 -9.22 -8.93
N SER A 45 -10.64 -10.48 -8.55
CA SER A 45 -10.30 -11.02 -7.24
C SER A 45 -8.87 -11.55 -7.22
N GLY A 46 -8.03 -11.01 -6.34
CA GLY A 46 -6.65 -11.49 -6.12
C GLY A 46 -5.70 -10.36 -5.71
N ASN A 47 -4.61 -10.73 -5.04
CA ASN A 47 -3.56 -9.80 -4.63
C ASN A 47 -2.55 -9.59 -5.77
N TYR A 48 -3.06 -9.28 -6.97
CA TYR A 48 -2.27 -9.01 -8.17
C TYR A 48 -2.15 -7.48 -8.32
N ASP A 49 -0.93 -6.98 -8.41
CA ASP A 49 -0.68 -5.57 -8.71
C ASP A 49 -0.39 -5.45 -10.21
N ALA A 50 -1.46 -5.44 -11.02
CA ALA A 50 -1.36 -5.46 -12.48
C ALA A 50 -0.52 -4.29 -13.02
N ALA A 51 -0.59 -3.12 -12.38
CA ALA A 51 0.20 -1.95 -12.73
C ALA A 51 1.70 -2.19 -12.50
N LYS A 52 2.07 -2.83 -11.38
CA LYS A 52 3.48 -3.15 -11.08
C LYS A 52 4.01 -4.28 -11.97
N MET A 53 3.19 -5.28 -12.29
CA MET A 53 3.57 -6.40 -13.17
C MET A 53 3.79 -5.93 -14.60
N GLY A 54 2.85 -5.18 -15.19
CA GLY A 54 3.01 -4.68 -16.57
C GLY A 54 4.19 -3.72 -16.71
N LYS A 55 4.54 -2.98 -15.65
CA LYS A 55 5.77 -2.19 -15.61
C LYS A 55 7.04 -3.05 -15.60
N THR A 56 7.02 -4.15 -14.83
CA THR A 56 8.15 -5.09 -14.75
C THR A 56 8.38 -5.81 -16.09
N GLU A 57 7.31 -6.14 -16.82
CA GLU A 57 7.39 -6.82 -18.12
C GLU A 57 7.91 -5.92 -19.25
N ASN A 58 7.77 -4.59 -19.12
CA ASN A 58 8.10 -3.61 -20.18
C ASN A 58 9.46 -2.89 -19.96
N GLU A 59 10.12 -3.06 -18.82
CA GLU A 59 11.41 -2.41 -18.51
C GLU A 59 12.60 -3.39 -18.73
N THR A 60 13.46 -3.07 -19.70
CA THR A 60 14.55 -3.95 -20.18
C THR A 60 15.96 -3.58 -19.68
N GLU A 61 16.15 -2.47 -18.97
CA GLU A 61 17.47 -1.97 -18.55
C GLU A 61 17.49 -1.70 -17.02
N ASP A 62 18.43 -2.36 -16.32
CA ASP A 62 18.77 -2.32 -14.88
C ASP A 62 17.64 -2.38 -13.83
N PHE A 63 17.36 -3.61 -13.38
CA PHE A 63 16.34 -3.93 -12.38
C PHE A 63 16.91 -3.97 -10.95
N THR A 64 16.63 -2.95 -10.14
CA THR A 64 16.90 -2.99 -8.69
C THR A 64 15.66 -3.41 -7.91
N VAL A 65 15.58 -4.69 -7.52
CA VAL A 65 14.50 -5.15 -6.64
C VAL A 65 14.68 -4.56 -5.24
N LYS A 66 13.67 -3.84 -4.78
CA LYS A 66 13.62 -3.34 -3.40
C LYS A 66 13.61 -4.52 -2.41
N LYS A 67 14.69 -4.65 -1.65
CA LYS A 67 14.83 -5.59 -0.54
C LYS A 67 14.24 -4.99 0.74
N VAL A 68 14.02 -5.83 1.75
CA VAL A 68 13.64 -5.36 3.09
C VAL A 68 14.74 -4.47 3.66
N ASN A 69 14.35 -3.31 4.19
CA ASN A 69 15.28 -2.41 4.86
C ASN A 69 15.85 -3.07 6.13
N LEU A 70 17.15 -2.88 6.39
CA LEU A 70 17.83 -3.45 7.56
C LEU A 70 17.16 -3.07 8.90
N SER A 71 16.58 -1.87 8.98
CA SER A 71 15.82 -1.40 10.15
C SER A 71 14.61 -2.30 10.44
N VAL A 72 13.88 -2.75 9.41
CA VAL A 72 12.72 -3.64 9.56
C VAL A 72 13.16 -5.03 10.01
N SER A 73 14.23 -5.56 9.42
CA SER A 73 14.80 -6.86 9.81
C SER A 73 15.20 -6.89 11.28
N LYS A 74 15.89 -5.84 11.76
CA LYS A 74 16.26 -5.71 13.17
C LYS A 74 15.04 -5.58 14.09
N ALA A 75 14.04 -4.78 13.70
CA ALA A 75 12.82 -4.61 14.47
C ALA A 75 12.04 -5.93 14.64
N ILE A 76 11.97 -6.76 13.60
CA ILE A 76 11.34 -8.09 13.67
C ILE A 76 12.08 -8.97 14.69
N GLN A 77 13.41 -9.03 14.59
CA GLN A 77 14.24 -9.84 15.50
C GLN A 77 14.09 -9.39 16.96
N GLN A 78 14.12 -8.08 17.21
CA GLN A 78 13.92 -7.51 18.54
C GLN A 78 12.51 -7.79 19.09
N GLY A 79 11.47 -7.59 18.27
CA GLY A 79 10.09 -7.90 18.66
C GLY A 79 9.87 -9.37 18.97
N ARG A 80 10.55 -10.27 18.24
CA ARG A 80 10.52 -11.71 18.48
C ARG A 80 11.19 -12.07 19.82
N GLN A 81 12.37 -11.52 20.08
CA GLN A 81 13.11 -11.74 21.33
C GLN A 81 12.36 -11.18 22.55
N ALA A 82 11.77 -9.99 22.43
CA ALA A 82 10.97 -9.38 23.49
C ALA A 82 9.74 -10.24 23.89
N LYS A 83 9.19 -11.01 22.94
CA LYS A 83 8.08 -11.94 23.17
C LYS A 83 8.51 -13.39 23.39
N GLN A 84 9.81 -13.65 23.50
CA GLN A 84 10.39 -15.00 23.68
C GLN A 84 9.90 -16.02 22.62
N MET A 85 9.63 -15.57 21.40
CA MET A 85 9.13 -16.44 20.32
C MET A 85 10.29 -17.03 19.51
N THR A 86 10.19 -18.29 19.08
CA THR A 86 11.12 -18.82 18.07
C THR A 86 10.69 -18.38 16.66
N GLN A 87 11.59 -18.49 15.67
CA GLN A 87 11.20 -18.22 14.27
C GLN A 87 10.06 -19.14 13.81
N LYS A 88 10.04 -20.39 14.30
CA LYS A 88 8.98 -21.37 14.03
C LYS A 88 7.64 -20.95 14.64
N ASP A 89 7.65 -20.43 15.86
CA ASP A 89 6.42 -19.97 16.53
C ASP A 89 5.85 -18.74 15.82
N LEU A 90 6.72 -17.80 15.43
CA LEU A 90 6.30 -16.63 14.66
C LEU A 90 5.72 -17.06 13.30
N ALA A 91 6.39 -17.95 12.58
CA ALA A 91 5.95 -18.49 11.30
C ALA A 91 4.58 -19.18 11.40
N THR A 92 4.39 -20.01 12.43
CA THR A 92 3.12 -20.68 12.71
C THR A 92 2.02 -19.67 13.01
N LYS A 93 2.31 -18.62 13.79
CA LYS A 93 1.34 -17.57 14.13
C LYS A 93 0.89 -16.72 12.95
N ILE A 94 1.77 -16.51 11.96
CA ILE A 94 1.44 -15.76 10.73
C ILE A 94 0.96 -16.66 9.58
N ASN A 95 0.90 -17.99 9.80
CA ASN A 95 0.61 -19.00 8.78
C ASN A 95 1.53 -18.87 7.54
N GLU A 96 2.84 -18.74 7.77
CA GLU A 96 3.86 -18.72 6.71
C GLU A 96 4.94 -19.77 6.98
N LYS A 97 5.77 -20.04 5.97
CA LYS A 97 6.89 -20.97 6.13
C LYS A 97 8.00 -20.34 7.00
N PRO A 98 8.68 -21.12 7.87
CA PRO A 98 9.80 -20.62 8.67
C PRO A 98 10.91 -19.97 7.83
N THR A 99 11.17 -20.49 6.63
CA THR A 99 12.15 -19.94 5.68
C THR A 99 11.86 -18.48 5.33
N VAL A 100 10.59 -18.14 5.15
CA VAL A 100 10.16 -16.77 4.86
C VAL A 100 10.53 -15.87 6.04
N VAL A 101 10.22 -16.25 7.28
CA VAL A 101 10.60 -15.45 8.46
C VAL A 101 12.11 -15.22 8.53
N THR A 102 12.92 -16.25 8.28
CA THR A 102 14.39 -16.15 8.25
C THR A 102 14.88 -15.19 7.15
N GLU A 103 14.27 -15.19 5.97
CA GLU A 103 14.59 -14.26 4.88
C GLU A 103 14.27 -12.80 5.24
N TYR A 104 13.18 -12.56 5.97
CA TYR A 104 12.83 -11.22 6.45
C TYR A 104 13.76 -10.74 7.57
N GLU A 105 14.10 -11.61 8.54
CA GLU A 105 15.05 -11.28 9.62
C GLU A 105 16.49 -11.07 9.10
N SER A 106 16.86 -11.71 7.99
CA SER A 106 18.19 -11.54 7.35
C SER A 106 18.24 -10.41 6.32
N GLY A 107 17.11 -9.76 6.01
CA GLY A 107 17.03 -8.71 4.99
C GLY A 107 17.16 -9.21 3.55
N LYS A 108 17.13 -10.53 3.35
CA LYS A 108 17.24 -11.18 2.03
C LYS A 108 15.90 -11.26 1.30
N ALA A 109 14.78 -11.07 1.99
CA ALA A 109 13.45 -11.14 1.39
C ALA A 109 13.32 -10.13 0.23
N VAL A 110 13.21 -10.69 -0.97
CA VAL A 110 13.06 -9.99 -2.24
C VAL A 110 11.58 -9.64 -2.41
N ASN A 111 11.26 -8.36 -2.66
CA ASN A 111 9.89 -7.85 -2.70
C ASN A 111 9.08 -8.05 -1.40
N PRO A 112 9.26 -7.19 -0.38
CA PRO A 112 8.50 -7.28 0.86
C PRO A 112 6.98 -7.28 0.60
N ASN A 113 6.36 -8.44 0.81
CA ASN A 113 4.92 -8.59 0.70
C ASN A 113 4.27 -7.85 1.87
N GLN A 114 3.52 -6.79 1.55
CA GLN A 114 2.85 -5.94 2.53
C GLN A 114 1.87 -6.72 3.41
N GLN A 115 1.33 -7.84 2.92
CA GLN A 115 0.45 -8.71 3.70
C GLN A 115 1.21 -9.44 4.80
N ILE A 116 2.39 -9.99 4.49
CA ILE A 116 3.24 -10.71 5.46
C ILE A 116 3.71 -9.74 6.54
N LEU A 117 4.18 -8.56 6.15
CA LEU A 117 4.55 -7.50 7.09
C LEU A 117 3.38 -7.11 7.99
N ALA A 118 2.16 -6.95 7.45
CA ALA A 118 0.98 -6.65 8.26
C ALA A 118 0.64 -7.75 9.28
N LYS A 119 0.85 -9.03 8.92
CA LYS A 119 0.66 -10.15 9.86
C LYS A 119 1.73 -10.14 10.96
N MET A 120 3.00 -9.92 10.59
CA MET A 120 4.11 -9.80 11.54
C MET A 120 3.91 -8.63 12.50
N GLU A 121 3.46 -7.47 12.01
CA GLU A 121 3.15 -6.31 12.85
C GLU A 121 2.12 -6.63 13.92
N ARG A 122 1.03 -7.33 13.56
CA ARG A 122 -0.01 -7.74 14.51
C ARG A 122 0.48 -8.80 15.49
N ALA A 123 1.27 -9.78 15.02
CA ALA A 123 1.82 -10.82 15.88
C ALA A 123 2.82 -10.26 16.92
N LEU A 124 3.68 -9.35 16.47
CA LEU A 124 4.74 -8.75 17.28
C LEU A 124 4.30 -7.46 18.00
N GLY A 125 3.17 -6.86 17.63
CA GLY A 125 2.67 -5.63 18.27
C GLY A 125 3.53 -4.40 17.99
N ILE A 126 4.32 -4.43 16.92
CA ILE A 126 5.22 -3.35 16.50
C ILE A 126 4.91 -2.93 15.07
N LYS A 127 5.22 -1.69 14.72
CA LYS A 127 5.12 -1.20 13.34
C LYS A 127 6.36 -1.61 12.54
N LEU A 128 6.15 -2.22 11.39
CA LEU A 128 7.20 -2.67 10.45
C LEU A 128 7.05 -1.99 9.08
N ARG A 129 6.07 -1.11 8.94
CA ARG A 129 5.76 -0.33 7.75
C ARG A 129 5.64 1.17 8.09
N GLY A 130 5.98 2.02 7.12
CA GLY A 130 5.91 3.47 7.26
C GLY A 130 7.15 4.07 7.93
N THR A 131 6.96 5.22 8.59
CA THR A 131 8.05 6.05 9.13
C THR A 131 8.54 5.64 10.52
N ASN A 132 7.67 5.10 11.38
CA ASN A 132 8.00 4.73 12.77
C ASN A 132 8.21 3.22 12.93
N ILE A 133 9.30 2.69 12.35
CA ILE A 133 9.66 1.27 12.44
C ILE A 133 10.10 0.93 13.87
N GLY A 134 9.56 -0.15 14.44
CA GLY A 134 9.85 -0.62 15.80
C GLY A 134 9.00 0.01 16.90
N ALA A 135 8.22 1.06 16.61
CA ALA A 135 7.28 1.63 17.56
C ALA A 135 6.12 0.66 17.84
N PRO A 136 5.48 0.71 19.04
CA PRO A 136 4.30 -0.12 19.32
C PRO A 136 3.21 0.15 18.27
N LEU A 137 2.57 -0.93 17.83
CA LEU A 137 1.39 -0.85 16.98
C LEU A 137 0.28 -0.23 17.83
N GLY A 138 0.07 1.08 17.66
CA GLY A 138 -0.95 1.83 18.39
C GLY A 138 -2.25 1.04 18.44
N THR A 139 -2.69 0.77 19.68
CA THR A 139 -3.88 -0.02 19.98
C THR A 139 -5.06 0.57 19.24
N LYS A 140 -5.84 -0.28 18.58
CA LYS A 140 -7.13 0.11 18.04
C LYS A 140 -8.17 0.09 19.14
#